data_AF-A0A6S6U024-F1
#
_entry.id   AF-A0A6S6U024-F1
#
_cell.length_a   1.000
_cell.length_b   1.000
_cell.length_c   1.000
_cell.angle_alpha   90.00
_cell.angle_beta   90.00
_cell.angle_gamma   90.00
#
_symmetry.space_group_name_H-M   'P 1'
#
loop_
_entity.id
_entity.type
_entity.pdbx_description
1 polymer ?
#
loop_
_entity_poly.entity_id
_entity_poly.type
_entity_poly.pdbx_seq_one_letter_code
_entity_poly.pdbx_strand_id
1 'polypeptide(L)'
;MFNTKPSKKLRAGFTLIEILISVVILSGAILFTLRIHSDNKEHIIYLSERNKNSLQDSLFLSTNVLRHHKDNKSAYELLERHLKIEEDKSRQTLKKTNREIYIPDEIKIIPPPNKPGVTALVNEVKLKDSHSAAYWHFKVISF
;
A
#
# COMPACT_ATOMS: atom_id res chain seq x y z
N MET A 1 -46.26 60.80 34.72
CA MET A 1 -45.87 59.37 34.78
C MET A 1 -45.49 58.94 33.36
N PHE A 2 -44.21 58.99 33.01
CA PHE A 2 -43.74 58.67 31.65
C PHE A 2 -43.38 57.18 31.59
N ASN A 3 -44.08 56.43 30.75
CA ASN A 3 -43.82 55.02 30.52
C ASN A 3 -43.26 54.85 29.10
N THR A 4 -41.93 54.82 28.96
CA THR A 4 -41.27 54.52 27.68
C THR A 4 -40.98 53.02 27.61
N LYS A 5 -41.74 52.32 26.76
CA LYS A 5 -41.44 50.92 26.40
C LYS A 5 -40.04 50.84 25.76
N PRO A 6 -39.19 49.85 26.10
CA PRO A 6 -37.95 49.63 25.38
C PRO A 6 -38.26 49.08 23.98
N SER A 7 -37.68 49.70 22.95
CA SER A 7 -37.76 49.22 21.57
C SER A 7 -36.99 47.90 21.44
N LYS A 8 -37.66 46.85 20.97
CA LYS A 8 -37.04 45.58 20.58
C LYS A 8 -36.11 45.87 19.39
N LYS A 9 -34.80 45.82 19.59
CA LYS A 9 -33.82 45.86 18.50
C LYS A 9 -34.01 44.60 17.64
N LEU A 10 -34.54 44.77 16.43
CA LEU A 10 -34.51 43.73 15.40
C LEU A 10 -33.05 43.42 15.07
N ARG A 11 -32.66 42.15 15.09
CA ARG A 11 -31.32 41.71 14.68
C ARG A 11 -31.10 42.13 13.22
N ALA A 12 -29.99 42.78 12.92
CA ALA A 12 -29.63 43.14 11.55
C ALA A 12 -29.56 41.85 10.70
N GLY A 13 -30.23 41.86 9.55
CA GLY A 13 -30.12 40.77 8.58
C GLY A 13 -28.72 40.71 7.96
N PHE A 14 -28.39 39.57 7.36
CA PHE A 14 -27.11 39.39 6.65
C PHE A 14 -26.93 40.43 5.55
N THR A 15 -25.71 40.95 5.40
CA THR A 15 -25.40 41.88 4.32
C THR A 15 -25.13 41.14 3.00
N LEU A 16 -25.40 41.79 1.86
CA LEU A 16 -25.15 41.19 0.53
C LEU A 16 -23.69 40.72 0.35
N ILE A 17 -22.73 41.45 0.93
CA ILE A 17 -21.31 41.09 0.91
C ILE A 17 -21.07 39.79 1.68
N GLU A 18 -21.71 39.64 2.84
CA GLU A 18 -21.59 38.45 3.69
C GLU A 18 -22.15 37.20 3.01
N ILE A 19 -23.26 37.36 2.27
CA ILE A 19 -23.83 36.31 1.43
C ILE A 19 -22.85 35.92 0.31
N LEU A 20 -22.27 36.90 -0.39
CA LEU A 20 -21.27 36.65 -1.44
C LEU A 20 -20.04 35.91 -0.93
N ILE A 21 -19.47 36.35 0.20
CA ILE A 21 -18.32 35.69 0.82
C ILE A 21 -18.68 34.26 1.25
N SER A 22 -19.87 34.06 1.82
CA SER A 22 -20.34 32.73 2.23
C SER A 22 -20.46 31.78 1.04
N VAL A 23 -20.95 32.25 -0.10
CA VAL A 23 -21.05 31.43 -1.33
C VAL A 23 -19.66 31.06 -1.86
N VAL A 24 -18.70 31.98 -1.83
CA VAL A 24 -17.31 31.71 -2.25
C VAL A 24 -16.65 30.68 -1.34
N ILE A 25 -16.81 30.82 -0.01
CA ILE A 25 -16.25 29.86 0.96
C ILE A 25 -16.89 28.48 0.77
N LEU A 26 -18.22 28.42 0.66
CA LEU A 26 -18.95 27.15 0.53
C LEU A 26 -18.57 26.41 -0.78
N SER A 27 -18.47 27.14 -1.90
CA SER A 27 -18.07 26.55 -3.18
C SER A 27 -16.62 26.02 -3.14
N GLY A 28 -15.70 26.75 -2.52
CA GLY A 28 -14.32 26.29 -2.30
C GLY A 28 -14.26 25.03 -1.44
N ALA A 29 -15.02 24.98 -0.33
CA ALA A 29 -15.06 23.82 0.56
C ALA A 29 -15.61 22.56 -0.14
N ILE A 30 -16.66 22.70 -0.97
CA ILE A 30 -17.22 21.59 -1.75
C ILE A 30 -16.18 21.03 -2.73
N LEU A 31 -15.50 21.89 -3.49
CA LEU A 31 -14.46 21.43 -4.43
C LEU A 31 -13.30 20.74 -3.72
N PHE A 32 -12.86 21.27 -2.59
CA PHE A 32 -11.78 20.69 -1.80
C PHE A 32 -12.14 19.30 -1.25
N THR A 33 -13.34 19.17 -0.69
CA THR A 33 -13.83 17.88 -0.17
C THR A 33 -14.03 16.84 -1.27
N LEU A 34 -14.53 17.24 -2.44
CA LEU A 34 -14.65 16.36 -3.60
C LEU A 34 -13.28 15.83 -4.07
N ARG A 35 -12.26 16.69 -4.11
CA ARG A 35 -10.89 16.26 -4.45
C ARG A 35 -10.36 15.24 -3.45
N ILE A 36 -10.44 15.53 -2.15
CA ILE A 36 -10.01 14.59 -1.10
C ILE A 36 -10.72 13.24 -1.23
N HIS A 37 -12.03 13.24 -1.47
CA HIS A 37 -12.78 12.01 -1.62
C HIS A 37 -12.35 11.20 -2.86
N SER A 38 -12.09 11.88 -3.97
CA SER A 38 -11.59 11.25 -5.20
C SER A 38 -10.21 10.62 -4.99
N ASP A 39 -9.28 11.39 -4.42
CA ASP A 39 -7.91 10.93 -4.17
C ASP A 39 -7.90 9.74 -3.18
N ASN A 40 -8.73 9.81 -2.13
CA ASN A 40 -8.89 8.72 -1.18
C ASN A 40 -9.45 7.46 -1.84
N LYS A 41 -10.39 7.59 -2.78
CA LYS A 41 -10.94 6.43 -3.50
C LYS A 41 -9.88 5.72 -4.33
N GLU A 42 -9.05 6.47 -5.05
CA GLU A 42 -7.94 5.89 -5.84
C GLU A 42 -6.95 5.14 -4.94
N HIS A 43 -6.56 5.74 -3.82
CA HIS A 43 -5.69 5.09 -2.84
C HIS A 43 -6.30 3.84 -2.22
N ILE A 44 -7.60 3.86 -1.89
CA ILE A 44 -8.30 2.69 -1.36
C ILE A 44 -8.31 1.55 -2.39
N ILE A 45 -8.59 1.85 -3.66
CA ILE A 45 -8.57 0.86 -4.74
C ILE A 45 -7.16 0.28 -4.90
N TYR A 46 -6.13 1.14 -4.93
CA TYR A 46 -4.74 0.71 -5.00
C TYR A 46 -4.36 -0.22 -3.84
N LEU A 47 -4.67 0.16 -2.60
CA LEU A 47 -4.38 -0.65 -1.42
C LEU A 47 -5.13 -1.99 -1.45
N SER A 48 -6.39 -1.98 -1.90
CA SER A 48 -7.20 -3.19 -2.04
C SER A 48 -6.61 -4.16 -3.07
N GLU A 49 -6.28 -3.67 -4.27
CA GLU A 49 -5.66 -4.48 -5.33
C GLU A 49 -4.28 -4.98 -4.90
N ARG A 50 -3.47 -4.12 -4.27
CA ARG A 50 -2.17 -4.52 -3.71
C ARG A 50 -2.30 -5.61 -2.66
N ASN A 51 -3.28 -5.54 -1.75
CA ASN A 51 -3.49 -6.57 -0.73
C ASN A 51 -3.92 -7.90 -1.35
N LYS A 52 -4.80 -7.86 -2.36
CA LYS A 52 -5.19 -9.05 -3.12
C LYS A 52 -3.99 -9.71 -3.80
N ASN A 53 -3.09 -8.90 -4.39
CA ASN A 53 -1.88 -9.38 -5.03
C ASN A 53 -0.85 -9.91 -4.02
N SER A 54 -0.75 -9.31 -2.83
CA SER A 54 0.15 -9.76 -1.75
C SER A 54 -0.08 -11.23 -1.35
N LEU A 55 -1.35 -11.67 -1.33
CA LEU A 55 -1.65 -13.08 -1.07
C LEU A 55 -1.12 -14.00 -2.19
N GLN A 56 -1.22 -13.58 -3.45
CA GLN A 56 -0.66 -14.34 -4.57
C GLN A 56 0.86 -14.32 -4.56
N ASP A 57 1.45 -13.18 -4.21
CA ASP A 57 2.89 -12.98 -4.12
C ASP A 57 3.53 -13.91 -3.08
N SER A 58 2.79 -14.29 -2.03
CA SER A 58 3.24 -15.29 -1.04
C SER A 58 3.65 -16.64 -1.65
N LEU A 59 3.07 -17.01 -2.80
CA LEU A 59 3.40 -18.24 -3.54
C LEU A 59 4.83 -18.20 -4.11
N PHE A 60 5.42 -17.01 -4.23
CA PHE A 60 6.75 -16.77 -4.78
C PHE A 60 7.81 -16.59 -3.69
N LEU A 61 7.45 -16.60 -2.41
CA LEU A 61 8.38 -16.31 -1.30
C LEU A 61 9.07 -17.56 -0.73
N SER A 62 9.13 -18.65 -1.49
CA SER A 62 9.94 -19.81 -1.10
C SER A 62 11.43 -19.45 -1.09
N THR A 63 12.24 -20.09 -0.26
CA THR A 63 13.70 -19.83 -0.23
C THR A 63 14.40 -20.11 -1.57
N ASN A 64 13.80 -20.96 -2.42
CA ASN A 64 14.30 -21.24 -3.76
C ASN A 64 14.16 -20.04 -4.72
N VAL A 65 13.31 -19.05 -4.40
CA VAL A 65 13.13 -17.84 -5.22
C VAL A 65 14.45 -17.12 -5.47
N LEU A 66 15.37 -17.15 -4.49
CA LEU A 66 16.67 -16.47 -4.55
C LEU A 66 17.59 -16.97 -5.69
N ARG A 67 17.25 -18.09 -6.33
CA ARG A 67 17.97 -18.62 -7.49
C ARG A 67 17.46 -18.06 -8.83
N HIS A 68 16.38 -17.30 -8.82
CA HIS A 68 15.67 -16.84 -10.00
C HIS A 68 15.77 -15.31 -10.10
N HIS A 69 16.84 -14.80 -10.71
CA HIS A 69 17.04 -13.36 -10.92
C HIS A 69 16.78 -13.00 -12.40
N LYS A 70 15.95 -11.97 -12.62
CA LYS A 70 15.50 -11.52 -13.96
C LYS A 70 14.83 -12.65 -14.75
N ASP A 71 14.04 -13.44 -14.04
CA ASP A 71 13.38 -14.62 -14.59
C ASP A 71 11.87 -14.48 -14.39
N ASN A 72 11.09 -14.89 -15.39
CA ASN A 72 9.65 -14.95 -15.30
C ASN A 72 9.27 -16.39 -14.95
N LYS A 73 8.73 -16.58 -13.75
CA LYS A 73 8.38 -17.90 -13.25
C LYS A 73 6.91 -17.98 -12.88
N SER A 74 6.36 -19.16 -13.07
CA SER A 74 5.04 -19.50 -12.54
C SER A 74 5.13 -19.89 -11.07
N ALA A 75 4.03 -19.68 -10.34
CA ALA A 75 3.93 -20.16 -8.96
C ALA A 75 4.12 -21.68 -8.88
N TYR A 76 3.68 -22.42 -9.91
CA TYR A 76 3.85 -23.86 -9.98
C TYR A 76 5.34 -24.27 -10.01
N GLU A 77 6.15 -23.65 -10.86
CA GLU A 77 7.58 -23.97 -11.00
C GLU A 77 8.38 -23.72 -9.70
N LEU A 78 7.96 -22.75 -8.89
CA LEU A 78 8.59 -22.49 -7.59
C LEU A 78 8.13 -23.46 -6.50
N LEU A 79 6.85 -23.84 -6.52
CA LEU A 79 6.23 -24.65 -5.47
C LEU A 79 6.35 -26.15 -5.71
N GLU A 80 6.46 -26.63 -6.95
CA GLU A 80 6.46 -28.06 -7.29
C GLU A 80 7.55 -28.85 -6.56
N ARG A 81 8.67 -28.19 -6.23
CA ARG A 81 9.79 -28.79 -5.49
C ARG A 81 9.50 -29.01 -4.01
N HIS A 82 8.54 -28.27 -3.45
CA HIS A 82 8.21 -28.27 -2.03
C HIS A 82 6.83 -28.86 -1.74
N LEU A 83 5.92 -28.83 -2.71
CA LEU A 83 4.53 -29.25 -2.57
C LEU A 83 4.10 -30.08 -3.77
N LYS A 84 3.65 -31.33 -3.51
CA LYS A 84 3.04 -32.17 -4.54
C LYS A 84 1.58 -31.75 -4.72
N ILE A 85 1.25 -31.24 -5.91
CA ILE A 85 -0.09 -30.73 -6.24
C ILE A 85 -0.81 -31.75 -7.10
N GLU A 86 -1.68 -32.53 -6.46
CA GLU A 86 -2.37 -33.65 -7.09
C GLU A 86 -3.58 -33.20 -7.91
N GLU A 87 -4.28 -32.16 -7.47
CA GLU A 87 -5.45 -31.62 -8.15
C GLU A 87 -5.06 -30.82 -9.41
N ASP A 88 -5.61 -31.23 -10.56
CA ASP A 88 -5.27 -30.62 -11.85
C ASP A 88 -5.72 -29.15 -11.94
N LYS A 89 -6.90 -28.81 -11.40
CA LYS A 89 -7.40 -27.43 -11.39
C LYS A 89 -6.45 -26.47 -10.66
N SER A 90 -5.96 -26.89 -9.49
CA SER A 90 -4.99 -26.13 -8.69
C SER A 90 -3.66 -25.98 -9.44
N ARG A 91 -3.18 -27.06 -10.06
CA ARG A 91 -1.97 -27.05 -10.91
C ARG A 91 -2.10 -26.07 -12.07
N GLN A 92 -3.21 -26.11 -12.82
CA GLN A 92 -3.45 -25.20 -13.93
C GLN A 92 -3.53 -23.75 -13.48
N THR A 93 -4.12 -23.50 -12.31
CA THR A 93 -4.20 -22.15 -11.73
C THR A 93 -2.81 -21.61 -11.42
N LEU A 94 -1.97 -22.39 -10.76
CA LEU A 94 -0.61 -21.99 -10.40
C LEU A 94 0.32 -21.82 -11.61
N LYS A 95 0.08 -22.55 -12.70
CA LYS A 95 0.80 -22.36 -13.98
C LYS A 95 0.41 -21.07 -14.70
N LYS A 96 -0.79 -20.53 -14.45
CA LYS A 96 -1.25 -19.26 -15.03
C LYS A 96 -0.75 -18.06 -14.23
N THR A 97 -0.48 -18.23 -12.94
CA THR A 97 0.03 -17.18 -12.07
C THR A 97 1.54 -17.04 -12.26
N ASN A 98 1.96 -15.96 -12.90
CA ASN A 98 3.36 -15.67 -13.20
C ASN A 98 3.81 -14.35 -12.55
N ARG A 99 5.11 -14.26 -12.23
CA ARG A 99 5.76 -13.04 -11.75
C ARG A 99 7.15 -12.93 -12.36
N GLU A 100 7.53 -11.71 -12.72
CA GLU A 100 8.93 -11.40 -13.02
C GLU A 100 9.67 -11.15 -11.70
N ILE A 101 10.69 -11.95 -11.44
CA ILE A 101 11.44 -11.95 -10.19
C ILE A 101 12.74 -11.17 -10.41
N TYR A 102 13.00 -10.21 -9.54
CA TYR A 102 14.24 -9.44 -9.53
C TYR A 102 14.86 -9.44 -8.14
N ILE A 103 16.10 -9.90 -8.04
CA ILE A 103 16.85 -10.01 -6.78
C ILE A 103 18.05 -9.05 -6.86
N PRO A 104 18.02 -7.89 -6.22
CA PRO A 104 19.19 -7.03 -6.13
C PRO A 104 20.28 -7.67 -5.24
N ASP A 105 21.43 -6.99 -5.16
CA ASP A 105 22.58 -7.49 -4.40
C ASP A 105 22.26 -7.69 -2.92
N GLU A 106 22.85 -8.74 -2.34
CA GLU A 106 22.68 -9.09 -0.93
C GLU A 106 23.23 -7.99 -0.01
N ILE A 107 22.45 -7.62 1.00
CA ILE A 107 22.82 -6.61 1.98
C ILE A 107 23.33 -7.31 3.24
N LYS A 108 24.59 -7.03 3.61
CA LYS A 108 25.17 -7.52 4.86
C LYS A 108 24.99 -6.51 5.97
N ILE A 109 24.23 -6.87 7.00
CA ILE A 109 24.09 -6.10 8.23
C ILE A 109 25.19 -6.56 9.19
N ILE A 110 26.07 -5.62 9.58
CA ILE A 110 27.16 -5.85 10.53
C ILE A 110 27.00 -4.85 11.67
N PRO A 111 27.05 -5.30 12.94
CA PRO A 111 27.01 -4.39 14.08
C PRO A 111 28.24 -3.49 14.13
N PRO A 112 28.13 -2.26 14.66
CA PRO A 112 29.29 -1.42 14.91
C PRO A 112 30.30 -2.12 15.83
N PRO A 113 31.62 -1.93 15.63
CA PRO A 113 32.66 -2.68 16.35
C PRO A 113 32.60 -2.59 17.88
N ASN A 114 31.99 -1.53 18.42
CA ASN A 114 31.90 -1.27 19.86
C ASN A 114 30.48 -1.48 20.43
N LYS A 115 29.58 -2.16 19.71
CA LYS A 115 28.22 -2.46 20.20
C LYS A 115 27.87 -3.92 19.92
N PRO A 116 27.35 -4.67 20.90
CA PRO A 116 26.79 -5.99 20.62
C PRO A 116 25.62 -5.85 19.65
N GLY A 117 25.51 -6.78 18.71
CA GLY A 117 24.43 -6.75 17.73
C GLY A 117 24.50 -7.89 16.73
N VAL A 118 23.37 -8.08 16.05
CA VAL A 118 23.17 -9.21 15.14
C VAL A 118 23.89 -8.97 13.82
N THR A 119 24.63 -9.97 13.35
CA THR A 119 25.11 -10.03 11.97
C THR A 119 24.10 -10.82 11.14
N ALA A 120 23.60 -10.22 10.06
CA ALA A 120 22.60 -10.84 9.19
C ALA A 120 22.87 -10.56 7.71
N LEU A 121 22.44 -11.49 6.87
CA LEU A 121 22.33 -11.28 5.42
C LEU A 121 20.87 -11.01 5.09
N VAL A 122 20.64 -10.01 4.25
CA VAL A 122 19.31 -9.61 3.80
C VAL A 122 19.28 -9.68 2.29
N ASN A 123 18.39 -10.53 1.78
CA ASN A 123 18.12 -10.63 0.36
C ASN A 123 16.76 -10.01 0.07
N GLU A 124 16.73 -8.96 -0.74
CA GLU A 124 15.48 -8.38 -1.25
C GLU A 124 15.00 -9.21 -2.45
N VAL A 125 13.69 -9.39 -2.57
CA VAL A 125 13.03 -10.07 -3.68
C VAL A 125 11.94 -9.13 -4.18
N LYS A 126 12.12 -8.59 -5.39
CA LYS A 126 11.14 -7.75 -6.06
C LYS A 126 10.32 -8.62 -7.00
N LEU A 127 9.02 -8.67 -6.76
CA LEU A 127 8.05 -9.30 -7.64
C LEU A 127 7.40 -8.20 -8.47
N LYS A 128 7.58 -8.25 -9.78
CA LYS A 128 6.99 -7.28 -10.70
C LYS A 128 5.75 -7.85 -11.37
N ASP A 129 4.71 -7.02 -11.37
CA ASP A 129 3.46 -7.15 -12.11
C ASP A 129 2.80 -5.75 -12.13
N SER A 130 1.50 -5.66 -12.42
CA SER A 130 0.68 -4.45 -12.30
C SER A 130 0.91 -3.66 -11.01
N HIS A 131 1.10 -4.35 -9.89
CA HIS A 131 1.44 -3.78 -8.59
C HIS A 131 2.71 -4.44 -8.09
N SER A 132 3.86 -3.79 -8.32
CA SER A 132 5.15 -4.34 -7.88
C SER A 132 5.26 -4.35 -6.36
N ALA A 133 5.83 -5.43 -5.83
CA ALA A 133 6.06 -5.62 -4.41
C ALA A 133 7.51 -6.03 -4.13
N ALA A 134 8.00 -5.71 -2.93
CA ALA A 134 9.32 -6.09 -2.47
C ALA A 134 9.18 -6.84 -1.14
N TYR A 135 9.93 -7.93 -1.01
CA TYR A 135 9.96 -8.81 0.14
C TYR A 135 11.41 -9.04 0.58
N TRP A 136 11.63 -9.41 1.84
CA TRP A 136 12.97 -9.55 2.39
C TRP A 136 13.14 -10.91 3.07
N HIS A 137 14.21 -11.60 2.69
CA HIS A 137 14.67 -12.81 3.34
C HIS A 137 15.85 -12.48 4.24
N PHE A 138 15.67 -12.69 5.55
CA PHE A 138 16.70 -12.47 6.56
C PHE A 138 17.35 -13.81 6.92
N LYS A 139 18.68 -13.84 6.91
CA LYS A 139 19.48 -14.95 7.41
C LYS A 139 20.40 -14.42 8.51
N VAL A 140 20.07 -14.74 9.76
CA VAL A 140 20.93 -14.43 10.90
C VAL A 140 22.16 -15.32 10.87
N ILE A 141 23.35 -14.71 10.91
CA ILE A 141 24.63 -15.42 10.95
C ILE A 141 25.10 -15.58 12.40
N SER A 142 25.01 -14.51 13.19
CA SER A 142 25.45 -14.49 14.59
C SER A 142 24.73 -13.41 15.39
N PHE A 143 24.68 -13.59 16.71
CA PHE A 143 24.14 -12.65 17.69
C PHE A 143 25.25 -11.87 18.38
#